data_AF-A0A3B0Z1C2-F1
#
_entry.id   AF-A0A3B0Z1C2-F1
#
_cell.length_a   1.000
_cell.length_b   1.000
_cell.length_c   1.000
_cell.angle_alpha   90.00
_cell.angle_beta   90.00
_cell.angle_gamma   90.00
#
_symmetry.space_group_name_H-M   'P 1'
#
loop_
_entity.id
_entity.type
_entity.pdbx_description
1 polymer ?
#
loop_
_entity_poly.entity_id
_entity_poly.type
_entity_poly.pdbx_seq_one_letter_code
_entity_poly.pdbx_strand_id
1 'polypeptide(L)'
;YADTDPWLLADELLTLFDEMTRAEQTPDDFEAFEAQLRQAYGLRRPDPVLQREAWMLHTLWRAWREQLDADKLTDPASAHRQQLEDSSACPDGQILWLTGFTRFSVTETRWLDERLQQGNARLILHGSTRGEGYHPHAPLNDLLSPLGLEPQPEQESVHSGNAFIDALFGDTTLHLTERARQFTDSGHNDPFADRLHTFRADNPEQEAQAVALQVRRWLLDKPDAPIAIITGDRRLARRVRALLENSQIPLDDAGGWALSTTSAAALLERWLETIEEDFACAPLLDVLKSPFLYSEGHDEHLRQVRRLEQDIILHENIARGLDRYRYHLDRRSARLPAWGEVSKQALHGLLNQLDQAASPLLSIIEAPHPVGDFLDALNASLDELGA
;
A
#
# COMPACT_ATOMS: atom_id res chain seq x y z
N TYR A 1 25.74 -4.91 19.32
CA TYR A 1 24.33 -4.44 19.26
C TYR A 1 24.32 -2.92 19.13
N ALA A 2 24.88 -2.36 18.06
CA ALA A 2 25.04 -0.90 17.93
C ALA A 2 24.99 -0.41 16.46
N ASP A 3 24.19 -1.06 15.61
CA ASP A 3 24.04 -0.64 14.21
C ASP A 3 22.67 -1.02 13.60
N THR A 4 21.65 -1.18 14.46
CA THR A 4 20.28 -1.39 13.99
C THR A 4 19.60 -0.03 13.93
N ASP A 5 19.16 0.38 12.75
CA ASP A 5 18.37 1.59 12.57
C ASP A 5 17.12 1.49 13.46
N PRO A 6 16.94 2.37 14.46
CA PRO A 6 15.79 2.31 15.36
C PRO A 6 14.45 2.44 14.62
N TRP A 7 14.44 3.10 13.45
CA TRP A 7 13.24 3.20 12.62
C TRP A 7 12.91 1.88 11.93
N LEU A 8 13.92 1.17 11.43
CA LEU A 8 13.72 -0.16 10.86
C LEU A 8 13.20 -1.13 11.93
N LEU A 9 13.75 -1.07 13.15
CA LEU A 9 13.24 -1.89 14.24
C LEU A 9 11.79 -1.56 14.58
N ALA A 10 11.42 -0.28 14.60
CA ALA A 10 10.04 0.14 14.84
C ALA A 10 9.08 -0.37 13.75
N ASP A 11 9.48 -0.30 12.49
CA ASP A 11 8.68 -0.76 11.34
C ASP A 11 8.45 -2.29 11.37
N GLU A 12 9.49 -3.06 11.68
CA GLU A 12 9.39 -4.51 11.88
C GLU A 12 8.49 -4.87 13.08
N LEU A 13 8.57 -4.09 14.17
CA LEU A 13 7.69 -4.28 15.33
C LEU A 13 6.21 -3.97 14.99
N LEU A 14 5.95 -2.91 14.23
CA LEU A 14 4.59 -2.59 13.76
C LEU A 14 4.03 -3.68 12.85
N THR A 15 4.87 -4.23 11.96
CA THR A 15 4.49 -5.37 11.12
C THR A 15 4.12 -6.59 11.96
N LEU A 16 4.89 -6.90 13.01
CA LEU A 16 4.56 -7.96 13.94
C LEU A 16 3.28 -7.67 14.74
N PHE A 17 3.04 -6.42 15.13
CA PHE A 17 1.79 -6.04 15.80
C PHE A 17 0.58 -6.24 14.90
N ASP A 18 0.67 -5.90 13.62
CA ASP A 18 -0.38 -6.18 12.65
C ASP A 18 -0.64 -7.68 12.50
N GLU A 19 0.40 -8.51 12.45
CA GLU A 19 0.27 -9.97 12.40
C GLU A 19 -0.37 -10.54 13.67
N MET A 20 0.07 -10.09 14.85
CA MET A 20 -0.52 -10.48 16.13
C MET A 20 -1.98 -10.06 16.23
N THR A 21 -2.32 -8.90 15.70
CA THR A 21 -3.68 -8.37 15.66
C THR A 21 -4.52 -9.22 14.69
N ARG A 22 -4.04 -9.58 13.51
CA ARG A 22 -4.73 -10.50 12.59
C ARG A 22 -4.90 -11.90 13.19
N ALA A 23 -3.98 -12.34 14.06
CA ALA A 23 -4.09 -13.61 14.76
C ALA A 23 -5.16 -13.53 15.87
N GLU A 24 -6.34 -14.06 15.59
CA GLU A 24 -7.52 -14.04 16.49
C GLU A 24 -7.29 -14.58 17.91
N GLN A 25 -6.21 -15.32 18.14
CA GLN A 25 -5.94 -16.01 19.41
C GLN A 25 -4.83 -15.39 20.22
N THR A 26 -4.38 -14.16 19.93
CA THR A 26 -3.37 -13.49 20.76
C THR A 26 -4.00 -13.14 22.11
N PRO A 27 -3.63 -13.81 23.22
CA PRO A 27 -4.29 -13.59 24.50
C PRO A 27 -3.87 -12.25 25.10
N ASP A 28 -4.78 -11.56 25.77
CA ASP A 28 -4.44 -10.34 26.52
C ASP A 28 -3.55 -10.63 27.74
N ASP A 29 -3.54 -11.89 28.19
CA ASP A 29 -2.69 -12.37 29.27
C ASP A 29 -1.37 -12.95 28.76
N PHE A 30 -0.27 -12.53 29.39
CA PHE A 30 1.07 -12.94 28.97
C PHE A 30 1.33 -14.43 29.21
N GLU A 31 0.82 -15.02 30.30
CA GLU A 31 1.04 -16.45 30.58
C GLU A 31 0.38 -17.34 29.51
N ALA A 32 -0.83 -16.96 29.08
CA ALA A 32 -1.51 -17.62 27.97
C ALA A 32 -0.77 -17.44 26.63
N PHE A 33 -0.25 -16.24 26.35
CA PHE A 33 0.55 -15.96 25.15
C PHE A 33 1.85 -16.77 25.12
N GLU A 34 2.58 -16.83 26.24
CA GLU A 34 3.80 -17.62 26.37
C GLU A 34 3.52 -19.11 26.16
N ALA A 35 2.41 -19.63 26.73
CA ALA A 35 2.02 -21.01 26.56
C ALA A 35 1.73 -21.37 25.09
N GLN A 36 1.07 -20.47 24.36
CA GLN A 36 0.77 -20.63 22.94
C GLN A 36 2.03 -20.60 22.07
N LEU A 37 2.92 -19.63 22.29
CA LEU A 37 4.22 -19.58 21.60
C LEU A 37 5.05 -20.84 21.87
N ARG A 38 5.12 -21.29 23.13
CA ARG A 38 5.85 -22.50 23.49
C ARG A 38 5.31 -23.74 22.77
N GLN A 39 3.98 -23.83 22.64
CA GLN A 39 3.34 -24.91 21.88
C GLN A 39 3.67 -24.83 20.39
N ALA A 40 3.62 -23.64 19.79
CA ALA A 40 3.92 -23.42 18.37
C ALA A 40 5.38 -23.76 18.02
N TYR A 41 6.33 -23.39 18.87
CA TYR A 41 7.76 -23.72 18.70
C TYR A 41 8.13 -25.15 19.13
N GLY A 42 7.17 -25.95 19.63
CA GLY A 42 7.42 -27.32 20.07
C GLY A 42 8.39 -27.46 21.24
N LEU A 43 8.56 -26.40 22.03
CA LEU A 43 9.56 -26.35 23.11
C LEU A 43 9.08 -27.12 24.34
N ARG A 44 9.86 -28.13 24.75
CA ARG A 44 9.58 -28.92 25.97
C ARG A 44 10.01 -28.25 27.27
N ARG A 45 10.80 -27.18 27.20
CA ARG A 45 11.27 -26.39 28.35
C ARG A 45 11.22 -24.90 28.00
N PRO A 46 10.95 -24.01 28.97
CA PRO A 46 10.97 -22.56 28.75
C PRO A 46 12.39 -22.11 28.37
N ASP A 47 12.50 -21.35 27.30
CA ASP A 47 13.73 -20.68 26.89
C ASP A 47 13.70 -19.23 27.42
N PRO A 48 14.64 -18.84 28.29
CA PRO A 48 14.64 -17.51 28.90
C PRO A 48 14.84 -16.36 27.90
N VAL A 49 15.43 -16.62 26.72
CA VAL A 49 15.59 -15.60 25.68
C VAL A 49 14.26 -15.38 24.97
N LEU A 50 13.61 -16.45 24.51
CA LEU A 50 12.29 -16.39 23.89
C LEU A 50 11.25 -15.78 24.83
N GLN A 51 11.30 -16.12 26.12
CA GLN A 51 10.36 -15.57 27.10
C GLN A 51 10.53 -14.05 27.25
N ARG A 52 11.77 -13.55 27.24
CA ARG A 52 12.03 -12.11 27.34
C ARG A 52 11.59 -11.37 26.09
N GLU A 53 11.84 -11.92 24.92
CA GLU A 53 11.39 -11.36 23.64
C GLU A 53 9.87 -11.37 23.52
N ALA A 54 9.23 -12.49 23.84
CA ALA A 54 7.77 -12.61 23.89
C ALA A 54 7.15 -11.61 24.86
N TRP A 55 7.75 -11.41 26.04
CA TRP A 55 7.29 -10.43 27.02
C TRP A 55 7.37 -9.01 26.48
N MET A 56 8.49 -8.63 25.86
CA MET A 56 8.65 -7.31 25.26
C MET A 56 7.62 -7.08 24.14
N LEU A 57 7.48 -8.05 23.22
CA LEU A 57 6.53 -7.98 22.11
C LEU A 57 5.09 -7.84 22.60
N HIS A 58 4.66 -8.71 23.51
CA HIS A 58 3.30 -8.70 24.07
C HIS A 58 2.99 -7.41 24.83
N THR A 59 3.94 -6.93 25.63
CA THR A 59 3.79 -5.69 26.40
C THR A 59 3.68 -4.48 25.47
N LEU A 60 4.53 -4.39 24.45
CA LEU A 60 4.50 -3.28 23.50
C LEU A 60 3.26 -3.31 22.61
N TRP A 61 2.86 -4.50 22.12
CA TRP A 61 1.63 -4.67 21.35
C TRP A 61 0.39 -4.23 22.15
N ARG A 62 0.32 -4.60 23.43
CA ARG A 62 -0.78 -4.18 24.32
C ARG A 62 -0.76 -2.67 24.56
N ALA A 63 0.39 -2.10 24.87
CA ALA A 63 0.53 -0.66 25.08
C ALA A 63 0.14 0.13 23.81
N TRP A 64 0.49 -0.40 22.63
CA TRP A 64 0.08 0.15 21.34
C TRP A 64 -1.44 0.14 21.17
N ARG A 65 -2.12 -0.97 21.48
CA ARG A 65 -3.59 -1.04 21.45
C ARG A 65 -4.27 -0.11 22.45
N GLU A 66 -3.75 -0.03 23.68
CA GLU A 66 -4.26 0.90 24.70
C GLU A 66 -4.11 2.35 24.26
N GLN A 67 -3.00 2.71 23.60
CA GLN A 67 -2.78 4.04 23.03
C GLN A 67 -3.76 4.34 21.89
N LEU A 68 -3.93 3.40 20.94
CA LEU A 68 -4.88 3.56 19.85
C LEU A 68 -6.31 3.78 20.34
N ASP A 69 -6.74 3.00 21.34
CA ASP A 69 -8.07 3.15 21.94
C ASP A 69 -8.25 4.51 22.65
N ALA A 70 -7.22 4.97 23.37
CA ALA A 70 -7.22 6.29 24.01
C ALA A 70 -7.33 7.44 23.00
N ASP A 71 -6.65 7.30 21.86
CA ASP A 71 -6.65 8.28 20.77
C ASP A 71 -7.85 8.09 19.81
N LYS A 72 -8.71 7.09 20.04
CA LYS A 72 -9.83 6.68 19.17
C LYS A 72 -9.41 6.39 17.72
N LEU A 73 -8.19 5.88 17.56
CA LEU A 73 -7.63 5.47 16.28
C LEU A 73 -7.80 3.95 16.10
N THR A 74 -7.88 3.50 14.86
CA THR A 74 -7.96 2.07 14.53
C THR A 74 -6.79 1.72 13.62
N ASP A 75 -6.04 0.68 13.98
CA ASP A 75 -4.97 0.18 13.12
C ASP A 75 -5.54 -0.51 11.87
N PRO A 76 -4.78 -0.56 10.76
CA PRO A 76 -5.26 -1.18 9.52
C PRO A 76 -5.70 -2.64 9.67
N ALA A 77 -5.03 -3.43 10.51
CA ALA A 77 -5.38 -4.83 10.71
C ALA A 77 -6.72 -4.99 11.46
N SER A 78 -6.97 -4.16 12.47
CA SER A 78 -8.25 -4.11 13.18
C SER A 78 -9.38 -3.56 12.32
N ALA A 79 -9.12 -2.52 11.52
CA ALA A 79 -10.10 -1.99 10.57
C ALA A 79 -10.53 -3.06 9.55
N HIS A 80 -9.57 -3.82 9.00
CA HIS A 80 -9.84 -4.92 8.08
C HIS A 80 -10.70 -6.03 8.72
N ARG A 81 -10.38 -6.41 9.96
CA ARG A 81 -11.19 -7.39 10.72
C ARG A 81 -12.62 -6.89 10.92
N GLN A 82 -12.78 -5.64 11.37
CA GLN A 82 -14.10 -5.05 11.59
C GLN A 82 -14.91 -5.02 10.29
N GLN A 83 -14.29 -4.67 9.16
CA GLN A 83 -14.95 -4.69 7.86
C GLN A 83 -15.42 -6.09 7.46
N LEU A 84 -14.62 -7.13 7.71
CA LEU A 84 -15.03 -8.51 7.46
C LEU A 84 -16.19 -8.93 8.38
N GLU A 85 -16.14 -8.56 9.66
CA GLU A 85 -17.22 -8.81 10.62
C GLU A 85 -18.51 -8.06 10.24
N ASP A 86 -18.44 -6.80 9.85
CA ASP A 86 -19.59 -6.00 9.42
C ASP A 86 -20.19 -6.55 8.11
N SER A 87 -19.33 -7.04 7.21
CA SER A 87 -19.76 -7.70 5.96
C SER A 87 -20.41 -9.08 6.16
N SER A 88 -20.40 -9.60 7.40
CA SER A 88 -21.17 -10.82 7.76
C SER A 88 -22.68 -10.62 7.60
N ALA A 89 -23.16 -9.37 7.50
CA ALA A 89 -24.52 -9.01 7.09
C ALA A 89 -24.64 -8.80 5.56
N CYS A 90 -24.25 -9.79 4.75
CA CYS A 90 -24.50 -9.73 3.30
C CYS A 90 -26.02 -9.63 3.05
N PRO A 91 -26.50 -8.73 2.17
CA PRO A 91 -27.91 -8.65 1.83
C PRO A 91 -28.44 -10.01 1.35
N ASP A 92 -29.58 -10.45 1.87
CA ASP A 92 -30.19 -11.74 1.55
C ASP A 92 -30.24 -11.98 0.02
N GLY A 93 -29.61 -13.08 -0.42
CA GLY A 93 -29.70 -13.59 -1.79
C GLY A 93 -28.53 -13.27 -2.74
N GLN A 94 -27.46 -12.60 -2.30
CA GLN A 94 -26.27 -12.40 -3.13
C GLN A 94 -25.24 -13.53 -2.94
N ILE A 95 -24.67 -14.02 -4.05
CA ILE A 95 -23.58 -15.01 -4.06
C ILE A 95 -22.28 -14.29 -4.43
N LEU A 96 -21.29 -14.35 -3.55
CA LEU A 96 -19.94 -13.87 -3.80
C LEU A 96 -19.19 -14.80 -4.75
N TRP A 97 -18.50 -14.24 -5.75
CA TRP A 97 -17.62 -14.98 -6.64
C TRP A 97 -16.19 -14.48 -6.47
N LEU A 98 -15.30 -15.35 -6.00
CA LEU A 98 -13.90 -15.03 -5.77
C LEU A 98 -13.04 -15.71 -6.84
N THR A 99 -12.18 -14.94 -7.52
CA THR A 99 -11.31 -15.45 -8.59
C THR A 99 -9.92 -14.82 -8.47
N GLY A 100 -8.85 -15.60 -8.68
CA GLY A 100 -7.49 -15.07 -8.79
C GLY A 100 -6.77 -14.79 -7.47
N PHE A 101 -7.32 -15.24 -6.34
CA PHE A 101 -6.62 -15.18 -5.05
C PHE A 101 -5.55 -16.27 -4.97
N THR A 102 -4.41 -15.93 -4.38
CA THR A 102 -3.29 -16.85 -4.16
C THR A 102 -3.04 -17.12 -2.67
N ARG A 103 -3.56 -16.28 -1.78
CA ARG A 103 -3.45 -16.42 -0.33
C ARG A 103 -4.60 -15.69 0.37
N PHE A 104 -5.00 -16.21 1.52
CA PHE A 104 -5.88 -15.51 2.45
C PHE A 104 -5.18 -15.43 3.81
N SER A 105 -5.44 -14.35 4.54
CA SER A 105 -5.13 -14.28 5.96
C SER A 105 -6.02 -15.26 6.75
N VAL A 106 -5.67 -15.48 8.02
CA VAL A 106 -6.43 -16.37 8.92
C VAL A 106 -7.88 -15.87 9.07
N THR A 107 -8.08 -14.57 9.30
CA THR A 107 -9.40 -13.95 9.42
C THR A 107 -10.23 -14.07 8.14
N GLU A 108 -9.62 -13.81 6.98
CA GLU A 108 -10.30 -13.96 5.68
C GLU A 108 -10.68 -15.41 5.39
N THR A 109 -9.81 -16.36 5.73
CA THR A 109 -10.07 -17.79 5.56
C THR A 109 -11.28 -18.21 6.36
N ARG A 110 -11.38 -17.81 7.62
CA ARG A 110 -12.54 -18.11 8.48
C ARG A 110 -13.82 -17.47 7.95
N TRP A 111 -13.77 -16.18 7.64
CA TRP A 111 -14.90 -15.46 7.06
C TRP A 111 -15.40 -16.13 5.77
N LEU A 112 -14.46 -16.59 4.92
CA LEU A 112 -14.77 -17.29 3.68
C LEU A 112 -15.33 -18.69 3.94
N ASP A 113 -14.77 -19.46 4.88
CA ASP A 113 -15.24 -20.79 5.25
C ASP A 113 -16.71 -20.75 5.71
N GLU A 114 -17.04 -19.83 6.62
CA GLU A 114 -18.42 -19.62 7.08
C GLU A 114 -19.39 -19.33 5.91
N ARG A 115 -18.94 -18.56 4.91
CA ARG A 115 -19.73 -18.20 3.72
C ARG A 115 -19.86 -19.33 2.71
N LEU A 116 -18.80 -20.11 2.50
CA LEU A 116 -18.81 -21.28 1.63
C LEU A 116 -19.76 -22.33 2.19
N GLN A 117 -19.75 -22.56 3.51
CA GLN A 117 -20.67 -23.47 4.19
C GLN A 117 -22.14 -23.01 4.10
N GLN A 118 -22.39 -21.70 4.15
CA GLN A 118 -23.73 -21.11 3.95
C GLN A 118 -24.21 -21.12 2.49
N GLY A 119 -23.33 -21.43 1.51
CA GLY A 119 -23.66 -21.39 0.09
C GLY A 119 -23.71 -19.99 -0.52
N ASN A 120 -23.24 -18.98 0.21
CA ASN A 120 -23.27 -17.56 -0.18
C ASN A 120 -21.97 -17.10 -0.87
N ALA A 121 -21.01 -17.99 -1.06
CA ALA A 121 -19.76 -17.73 -1.78
C ALA A 121 -19.38 -18.88 -2.71
N ARG A 122 -18.62 -18.56 -3.76
CA ARG A 122 -18.03 -19.49 -4.72
C ARG A 122 -16.60 -19.07 -5.01
N LEU A 123 -15.66 -19.94 -4.73
CA LEU A 123 -14.24 -19.75 -5.02
C LEU A 123 -13.87 -20.48 -6.32
N ILE A 124 -13.37 -19.74 -7.30
CA ILE A 124 -12.85 -20.29 -8.56
C ILE A 124 -11.33 -20.21 -8.51
N LEU A 125 -10.70 -21.39 -8.50
CA LEU A 125 -9.25 -21.56 -8.53
C LEU A 125 -8.84 -22.18 -9.87
N HIS A 126 -7.66 -21.82 -10.37
CA HIS A 126 -7.09 -22.37 -11.60
C HIS A 126 -5.65 -22.81 -11.38
N GLY A 127 -5.35 -24.06 -11.73
CA GLY A 127 -4.02 -24.66 -11.69
C GLY A 127 -4.05 -26.08 -11.12
N SER A 128 -2.90 -26.53 -10.63
CA SER A 128 -2.70 -27.88 -10.12
C SER A 128 -2.54 -27.92 -8.60
N THR A 129 -2.83 -29.05 -7.98
CA THR A 129 -2.48 -29.31 -6.57
C THR A 129 -1.21 -30.15 -6.39
N ARG A 130 -0.45 -30.38 -7.47
CA ARG A 130 0.78 -31.19 -7.44
C ARG A 130 2.02 -30.47 -6.91
N GLY A 131 1.97 -29.15 -6.74
CA GLY A 131 3.12 -28.34 -6.36
C GLY A 131 3.18 -28.06 -4.86
N GLU A 132 4.38 -28.11 -4.28
CA GLU A 132 4.67 -27.71 -2.90
C GLU A 132 5.82 -26.70 -2.86
N GLY A 133 5.94 -25.96 -1.75
CA GLY A 133 7.04 -25.03 -1.50
C GLY A 133 7.11 -23.88 -2.52
N TYR A 134 8.21 -23.79 -3.26
CA TYR A 134 8.44 -22.72 -4.24
C TYR A 134 7.75 -22.97 -5.60
N HIS A 135 6.92 -24.01 -5.71
CA HIS A 135 6.21 -24.30 -6.95
C HIS A 135 5.16 -23.22 -7.28
N PRO A 136 5.00 -22.79 -8.55
CA PRO A 136 3.95 -21.83 -8.94
C PRO A 136 2.53 -22.26 -8.60
N HIS A 137 2.33 -23.57 -8.40
CA HIS A 137 1.05 -24.16 -8.01
C HIS A 137 0.89 -24.37 -6.50
N ALA A 138 1.95 -24.21 -5.70
CA ALA A 138 1.88 -24.36 -4.23
C ALA A 138 0.82 -23.46 -3.57
N PRO A 139 0.59 -22.21 -4.02
CA PRO A 139 -0.45 -21.35 -3.43
C PRO A 139 -1.87 -21.97 -3.46
N LEU A 140 -2.16 -22.88 -4.39
CA LEU A 140 -3.46 -23.56 -4.42
C LEU A 140 -3.63 -24.51 -3.24
N ASN A 141 -2.58 -25.24 -2.87
CA ASN A 141 -2.60 -26.13 -1.71
C ASN A 141 -2.69 -25.32 -0.41
N ASP A 142 -1.97 -24.19 -0.35
CA ASP A 142 -2.01 -23.26 0.79
C ASP A 142 -3.41 -22.65 0.99
N LEU A 143 -4.21 -22.52 -0.07
CA LEU A 143 -5.59 -22.06 -0.01
C LEU A 143 -6.57 -23.17 0.37
N LEU A 144 -6.41 -24.36 -0.19
CA LEU A 144 -7.36 -25.47 0.00
C LEU A 144 -7.27 -26.09 1.39
N SER A 145 -6.05 -26.26 1.92
CA SER A 145 -5.81 -26.92 3.21
C SER A 145 -6.52 -26.22 4.39
N PRO A 146 -6.40 -24.89 4.58
CA PRO A 146 -7.12 -24.19 5.65
C PRO A 146 -8.64 -24.17 5.48
N LEU A 147 -9.13 -24.19 4.24
CA LEU A 147 -10.57 -24.23 3.93
C LEU A 147 -11.16 -25.65 4.01
N GLY A 148 -10.32 -26.68 4.25
CA GLY A 148 -10.76 -28.07 4.28
C GLY A 148 -11.39 -28.56 2.96
N LEU A 149 -11.04 -27.93 1.83
CA LEU A 149 -11.60 -28.24 0.53
C LEU A 149 -10.76 -29.29 -0.18
N GLU A 150 -11.42 -30.36 -0.61
CA GLU A 150 -10.77 -31.39 -1.43
C GLU A 150 -10.57 -30.89 -2.87
N PRO A 151 -9.38 -31.08 -3.45
CA PRO A 151 -9.14 -30.71 -4.84
C PRO A 151 -9.99 -31.57 -5.78
N GLN A 152 -10.53 -30.93 -6.81
CA GLN A 152 -11.17 -31.66 -7.90
C GLN A 152 -10.12 -32.42 -8.70
N PRO A 153 -10.41 -33.64 -9.16
CA PRO A 153 -9.46 -34.42 -9.95
C PRO A 153 -9.11 -33.66 -11.23
N GLU A 154 -7.81 -33.39 -11.40
CA GLU A 154 -7.31 -32.72 -12.61
C GLU A 154 -7.64 -33.53 -13.86
N GLN A 155 -8.11 -32.84 -14.89
CA GLN A 155 -8.01 -33.35 -16.24
C GLN A 155 -6.56 -33.21 -16.68
N GLU A 156 -5.85 -34.32 -16.93
CA GLU A 156 -4.47 -34.30 -17.42
C GLU A 156 -4.38 -33.43 -18.68
N SER A 157 -3.77 -32.26 -18.53
CA SER A 157 -3.50 -31.38 -19.66
C SER A 157 -2.23 -31.87 -20.34
N VAL A 158 -2.35 -32.24 -21.62
CA VAL A 158 -1.30 -32.81 -22.48
C VAL A 158 -0.27 -31.76 -22.93
N HIS A 159 -0.15 -30.63 -22.22
CA HIS A 159 0.76 -29.56 -22.61
C HIS A 159 2.18 -29.87 -22.12
N SER A 160 3.11 -30.07 -23.06
CA SER A 160 4.53 -30.33 -22.80
C SER A 160 5.21 -29.24 -21.94
N GLY A 161 4.65 -28.02 -21.92
CA GLY A 161 5.10 -26.93 -21.04
C GLY A 161 4.93 -27.22 -19.55
N ASN A 162 3.92 -28.00 -19.14
CA ASN A 162 3.69 -28.30 -17.72
C ASN A 162 4.81 -29.17 -17.16
N ALA A 163 5.22 -30.19 -17.90
CA ALA A 163 6.36 -31.03 -17.51
C ALA A 163 7.65 -30.23 -17.34
N PHE A 164 7.87 -29.21 -18.19
CA PHE A 164 9.03 -28.31 -18.05
C PHE A 164 8.96 -27.45 -16.78
N ILE A 165 7.80 -26.87 -16.47
CA ILE A 165 7.59 -26.08 -15.24
C ILE A 165 7.74 -26.96 -14.00
N ASP A 166 7.13 -28.14 -13.99
CA ASP A 166 7.26 -29.11 -12.90
C ASP A 166 8.73 -29.53 -12.72
N ALA A 167 9.47 -29.75 -13.81
CA ALA A 167 10.89 -30.06 -13.74
C ALA A 167 11.76 -28.89 -13.26
N LEU A 168 11.34 -27.63 -13.48
CA LEU A 168 12.06 -26.41 -13.06
C LEU A 168 11.78 -26.01 -11.61
N PHE A 169 10.55 -26.21 -11.13
CA PHE A 169 10.10 -25.79 -9.81
C PHE A 169 9.81 -26.94 -8.84
N GLY A 170 9.92 -28.20 -9.29
CA GLY A 170 9.76 -29.37 -8.44
C GLY A 170 10.66 -29.34 -7.21
N ASP A 171 10.12 -29.81 -6.09
CA ASP A 171 10.79 -29.85 -4.80
C ASP A 171 11.86 -30.94 -4.80
N THR A 172 13.09 -30.54 -5.17
CA THR A 172 14.23 -31.44 -5.30
C THR A 172 15.49 -30.75 -4.78
N THR A 173 16.40 -31.51 -4.18
CA THR A 173 17.71 -31.04 -3.75
C THR A 173 18.74 -30.99 -4.88
N LEU A 174 18.34 -31.37 -6.10
CA LEU A 174 19.21 -31.44 -7.28
C LEU A 174 19.52 -30.05 -7.82
N HIS A 175 20.74 -29.87 -8.32
CA HIS A 175 21.11 -28.63 -9.01
C HIS A 175 20.40 -28.51 -10.36
N LEU A 176 20.14 -27.27 -10.80
CA LEU A 176 19.45 -26.97 -12.07
C LEU A 176 20.08 -27.66 -13.30
N THR A 177 21.42 -27.80 -13.32
CA THR A 177 22.13 -28.50 -14.41
C THR A 177 21.82 -29.99 -14.46
N GLU A 178 21.65 -30.64 -13.32
CA GLU A 178 21.30 -32.06 -13.23
C GLU A 178 19.83 -32.27 -13.61
N ARG A 179 18.95 -31.38 -13.15
CA ARG A 179 17.53 -31.36 -13.52
C ARG A 179 17.34 -31.20 -15.03
N ALA A 180 18.07 -30.29 -15.66
CA ALA A 180 18.03 -30.09 -17.10
C ALA A 180 18.47 -31.34 -17.89
N ARG A 181 19.50 -32.06 -17.41
CA ARG A 181 19.93 -33.33 -18.01
C ARG A 181 18.85 -34.40 -17.87
N GLN A 182 18.30 -34.59 -16.68
CA GLN A 182 17.22 -35.55 -16.44
C GLN A 182 15.98 -35.25 -17.31
N PHE A 183 15.63 -33.97 -17.46
CA PHE A 183 14.54 -33.56 -18.34
C PHE A 183 14.82 -33.93 -19.81
N THR A 184 16.06 -33.74 -20.27
CA THR A 184 16.47 -34.12 -21.63
C THR A 184 16.47 -35.65 -21.81
N ASP A 185 16.97 -36.39 -20.83
CA ASP A 185 17.09 -37.85 -20.86
C ASP A 185 15.73 -38.56 -20.77
N SER A 186 14.75 -37.92 -20.14
CA SER A 186 13.36 -38.43 -20.04
C SER A 186 12.59 -38.39 -21.36
N GLY A 187 13.22 -37.92 -22.46
CA GLY A 187 12.65 -37.96 -23.81
C GLY A 187 11.58 -36.90 -24.07
N HIS A 188 11.42 -35.93 -23.16
CA HIS A 188 10.58 -34.75 -23.40
C HIS A 188 11.21 -33.88 -24.48
N ASN A 189 10.44 -33.52 -25.51
CA ASN A 189 10.89 -32.55 -26.50
C ASN A 189 10.83 -31.15 -25.88
N ASP A 190 11.82 -30.28 -26.15
CA ASP A 190 11.86 -28.92 -25.61
C ASP A 190 10.64 -28.12 -26.13
N PRO A 191 9.65 -27.81 -25.25
CA PRO A 191 8.43 -27.14 -25.68
C PRO A 191 8.65 -25.65 -25.99
N PHE A 192 9.81 -25.10 -25.65
CA PHE A 192 10.13 -23.68 -25.75
C PHE A 192 11.31 -23.36 -26.66
N ALA A 193 11.91 -24.34 -27.34
CA ALA A 193 13.08 -24.14 -28.21
C ALA A 193 12.90 -22.98 -29.22
N ASP A 194 11.72 -22.86 -29.82
CA ASP A 194 11.40 -21.80 -30.80
C ASP A 194 10.71 -20.56 -30.17
N ARG A 195 10.50 -20.57 -28.85
CA ARG A 195 9.70 -19.56 -28.13
C ARG A 195 10.49 -18.79 -27.07
N LEU A 196 11.56 -19.38 -26.54
CA LEU A 196 12.40 -18.79 -25.51
C LEU A 196 13.73 -18.34 -26.13
N HIS A 197 14.00 -17.04 -26.00
CA HIS A 197 15.26 -16.45 -26.43
C HIS A 197 15.87 -15.69 -25.25
N THR A 198 17.19 -15.76 -25.12
CA THR A 198 17.94 -15.05 -24.09
C THR A 198 18.79 -13.97 -24.74
N PHE A 199 18.83 -12.80 -24.10
CA PHE A 199 19.71 -11.71 -24.47
C PHE A 199 20.49 -11.31 -23.23
N ARG A 200 21.81 -11.25 -23.34
CA ARG A 200 22.68 -10.78 -22.26
C ARG A 200 22.97 -9.29 -22.48
N ALA A 201 22.55 -8.47 -21.54
CA ALA A 201 22.93 -7.07 -21.45
C ALA A 201 24.12 -6.89 -20.49
N ASP A 202 25.00 -5.95 -20.81
CA ASP A 202 26.15 -5.57 -19.99
C ASP A 202 25.79 -4.48 -18.96
N ASN A 203 24.69 -3.75 -19.18
CA ASN A 203 24.18 -2.74 -18.26
C ASN A 203 22.66 -2.52 -18.44
N PRO A 204 21.98 -1.87 -17.47
CA PRO A 204 20.53 -1.65 -17.53
C PRO A 204 20.05 -0.75 -18.68
N GLU A 205 20.93 0.07 -19.27
CA GLU A 205 20.57 0.90 -20.42
C GLU A 205 20.49 0.06 -21.70
N GLN A 206 21.46 -0.83 -21.91
CA GLN A 206 21.46 -1.77 -23.01
C GLN A 206 20.28 -2.75 -22.88
N GLU A 207 19.96 -3.20 -21.68
CA GLU A 207 18.78 -4.02 -21.41
C GLU A 207 17.50 -3.31 -21.85
N ALA A 208 17.30 -2.06 -21.42
CA ALA A 208 16.12 -1.26 -21.80
C ALA A 208 16.02 -1.05 -23.32
N GLN A 209 17.15 -0.77 -23.97
CA GLN A 209 17.21 -0.60 -25.43
C GLN A 209 16.90 -1.90 -26.17
N ALA A 210 17.42 -3.04 -25.70
CA ALA A 210 17.18 -4.34 -26.30
C ALA A 210 15.70 -4.73 -26.21
N VAL A 211 15.08 -4.53 -25.05
CA VAL A 211 13.63 -4.74 -24.87
C VAL A 211 12.83 -3.85 -25.80
N ALA A 212 13.10 -2.54 -25.82
CA ALA A 212 12.38 -1.59 -26.68
C ALA A 212 12.57 -1.89 -28.19
N LEU A 213 13.75 -2.37 -28.60
CA LEU A 213 13.98 -2.82 -29.97
C LEU A 213 13.17 -4.09 -30.29
N GLN A 214 13.16 -5.06 -29.38
CA GLN A 214 12.45 -6.32 -29.61
C GLN A 214 10.93 -6.12 -29.66
N VAL A 215 10.38 -5.27 -28.81
CA VAL A 215 8.96 -4.86 -28.86
C VAL A 215 8.62 -4.26 -30.22
N ARG A 216 9.44 -3.32 -30.71
CA ARG A 216 9.27 -2.73 -32.05
C ARG A 216 9.34 -3.77 -33.16
N ARG A 217 10.26 -4.74 -33.08
CA ARG A 217 10.35 -5.84 -34.04
C ARG A 217 9.09 -6.71 -34.05
N TRP A 218 8.54 -7.03 -32.89
CA TRP A 218 7.30 -7.79 -32.79
C TRP A 218 6.10 -7.03 -33.33
N LEU A 219 5.97 -5.74 -33.04
CA LEU A 219 4.90 -4.90 -33.58
C LEU A 219 5.02 -4.71 -35.10
N LEU A 220 6.23 -4.71 -35.67
CA LEU A 220 6.42 -4.66 -37.12
C LEU A 220 6.02 -5.97 -37.80
N ASP A 221 6.25 -7.12 -37.16
CA ASP A 221 5.85 -8.42 -37.69
C ASP A 221 4.33 -8.64 -37.55
N LYS A 222 3.76 -8.28 -36.39
CA LYS A 222 2.34 -8.41 -36.05
C LYS A 222 1.87 -7.20 -35.23
N PRO A 223 1.29 -6.16 -35.86
CA PRO A 223 0.89 -4.93 -35.19
C PRO A 223 -0.10 -5.12 -34.02
N ASP A 224 -1.01 -6.09 -34.15
CA ASP A 224 -2.07 -6.34 -33.18
C ASP A 224 -1.71 -7.43 -32.15
N ALA A 225 -0.45 -7.89 -32.14
CA ALA A 225 -0.03 -8.92 -31.18
C ALA A 225 0.06 -8.32 -29.77
N PRO A 226 -0.60 -8.92 -28.76
CA PRO A 226 -0.44 -8.48 -27.38
C PRO A 226 0.98 -8.77 -26.91
N ILE A 227 1.65 -7.74 -26.38
CA ILE A 227 3.01 -7.85 -25.83
C ILE A 227 2.95 -7.44 -24.36
N ALA A 228 3.40 -8.32 -23.48
CA ALA A 228 3.57 -8.03 -22.05
C ALA A 228 5.06 -7.94 -21.72
N ILE A 229 5.43 -6.95 -20.91
CA ILE A 229 6.79 -6.78 -20.38
C ILE A 229 6.71 -6.98 -18.87
N ILE A 230 7.43 -7.97 -18.34
CA ILE A 230 7.43 -8.31 -16.92
C ILE A 230 8.81 -7.95 -16.37
N THR A 231 8.85 -7.11 -15.34
CA THR A 231 10.09 -6.78 -14.62
C THR A 231 9.80 -6.51 -13.15
N GLY A 232 10.73 -6.95 -12.29
CA GLY A 232 10.75 -6.57 -10.88
C GLY A 232 11.47 -5.23 -10.61
N ASP A 233 12.13 -4.63 -11.61
CA ASP A 233 12.84 -3.37 -11.47
C ASP A 233 12.03 -2.19 -12.04
N ARG A 234 11.51 -1.35 -11.16
CA ARG A 234 10.78 -0.12 -11.54
C ARG A 234 11.63 0.87 -12.33
N ARG A 235 12.94 0.93 -12.10
CA ARG A 235 13.83 1.80 -12.88
C ARG A 235 13.94 1.31 -14.32
N LEU A 236 14.02 0.00 -14.53
CA LEU A 236 14.01 -0.60 -15.87
C LEU A 236 12.68 -0.34 -16.59
N ALA A 237 11.54 -0.59 -15.92
CA ALA A 237 10.21 -0.33 -16.49
C ALA A 237 10.07 1.12 -16.98
N ARG A 238 10.48 2.09 -16.16
CA ARG A 238 10.44 3.53 -16.51
C ARG A 238 11.31 3.86 -17.72
N ARG A 239 12.51 3.29 -17.82
CA ARG A 239 13.40 3.49 -18.96
C ARG A 239 12.80 2.92 -20.25
N VAL A 240 12.29 1.68 -20.20
CA VAL A 240 11.66 1.03 -21.35
C VAL A 240 10.44 1.84 -21.83
N ARG A 241 9.60 2.30 -20.89
CA ARG A 241 8.47 3.18 -21.17
C ARG A 241 8.90 4.44 -21.92
N ALA A 242 9.88 5.19 -21.39
CA ALA A 242 10.36 6.40 -22.05
C ALA A 242 10.89 6.15 -23.48
N LEU A 243 11.60 5.05 -23.70
CA LEU A 243 12.09 4.67 -25.03
C LEU A 243 10.97 4.32 -26.02
N LEU A 244 9.92 3.64 -25.55
CA LEU A 244 8.75 3.26 -26.35
C LEU A 244 7.85 4.47 -26.63
N GLU A 245 7.58 5.31 -25.64
CA GLU A 245 6.79 6.55 -25.79
C GLU A 245 7.48 7.54 -26.73
N ASN A 246 8.81 7.66 -26.68
CA ASN A 246 9.58 8.44 -27.66
C ASN A 246 9.45 7.89 -29.09
N SER A 247 9.11 6.60 -29.24
CA SER A 247 8.79 5.95 -30.51
C SER A 247 7.28 5.92 -30.79
N GLN A 248 6.47 6.69 -30.06
CA GLN A 248 5.00 6.75 -30.16
C GLN A 248 4.29 5.42 -29.91
N ILE A 249 4.91 4.51 -29.14
CA ILE A 249 4.31 3.24 -28.71
C ILE A 249 3.85 3.42 -27.26
N PRO A 250 2.53 3.49 -27.00
CA PRO A 250 2.03 3.60 -25.65
C PRO A 250 2.31 2.30 -24.89
N LEU A 251 2.69 2.44 -23.61
CA LEU A 251 2.87 1.32 -22.71
C LEU A 251 1.89 1.48 -21.55
N ASP A 252 1.03 0.47 -21.37
CA ASP A 252 0.14 0.39 -20.22
C ASP A 252 0.94 -0.17 -19.02
N ASP A 253 1.42 0.72 -18.17
CA ASP A 253 2.07 0.33 -16.91
C ASP A 253 0.98 0.10 -15.87
N ALA A 254 0.55 -1.17 -15.72
CA ALA A 254 -0.44 -1.57 -14.73
C ALA A 254 -0.04 -1.22 -13.28
N GLY A 255 1.26 -1.01 -13.03
CA GLY A 255 1.73 -0.52 -11.73
C GLY A 255 1.80 1.01 -11.61
N GLY A 256 1.64 1.72 -12.73
CA GLY A 256 1.58 3.16 -12.84
C GLY A 256 2.66 3.92 -12.05
N TRP A 257 2.33 5.18 -11.77
CA TRP A 257 2.90 5.88 -10.63
C TRP A 257 1.93 5.61 -9.47
N ALA A 258 2.44 5.17 -8.32
CA ALA A 258 1.59 5.17 -7.13
C ALA A 258 1.09 6.61 -6.94
N LEU A 259 -0.23 6.80 -6.82
CA LEU A 259 -0.84 8.12 -6.70
C LEU A 259 -0.14 8.93 -5.59
N SER A 260 0.16 8.27 -4.47
CA SER A 260 0.91 8.80 -3.32
C SER A 260 2.28 9.41 -3.64
N THR A 261 2.90 9.07 -4.78
CA THR A 261 4.20 9.60 -5.20
C THR A 261 4.09 10.80 -6.14
N THR A 262 2.87 11.23 -6.45
CA THR A 262 2.62 12.42 -7.26
C THR A 262 2.57 13.67 -6.40
N SER A 263 2.99 14.81 -6.95
CA SER A 263 2.90 16.09 -6.25
C SER A 263 1.45 16.51 -5.96
N ALA A 264 0.49 16.03 -6.76
CA ALA A 264 -0.94 16.25 -6.52
C ALA A 264 -1.42 15.49 -5.27
N ALA A 265 -1.04 14.23 -5.10
CA ALA A 265 -1.39 13.47 -3.89
C ALA A 265 -0.73 14.04 -2.64
N ALA A 266 0.51 14.52 -2.75
CA ALA A 266 1.19 15.19 -1.64
C ALA A 266 0.41 16.44 -1.18
N LEU A 267 -0.15 17.24 -2.11
CA LEU A 267 -1.00 18.37 -1.74
C LEU A 267 -2.25 17.93 -0.96
N LEU A 268 -2.95 16.89 -1.45
CA LEU A 268 -4.15 16.36 -0.78
C LEU A 268 -3.83 15.89 0.63
N GLU A 269 -2.75 15.12 0.78
CA GLU A 269 -2.29 14.60 2.07
C GLU A 269 -1.94 15.73 3.04
N ARG A 270 -1.16 16.72 2.59
CA ARG A 270 -0.82 17.89 3.43
C ARG A 270 -2.05 18.72 3.79
N TRP A 271 -3.06 18.80 2.92
CA TRP A 271 -4.30 19.52 3.21
C TRP A 271 -5.15 18.81 4.26
N LEU A 272 -5.31 17.50 4.14
CA LEU A 272 -6.00 16.70 5.16
C LEU A 272 -5.29 16.76 6.51
N GLU A 273 -3.95 16.61 6.54
CA GLU A 273 -3.15 16.75 7.75
C GLU A 273 -3.25 18.16 8.36
N THR A 274 -3.34 19.20 7.52
CA THR A 274 -3.57 20.57 7.99
C THR A 274 -4.89 20.68 8.75
N ILE A 275 -5.97 20.06 8.27
CA ILE A 275 -7.27 20.12 8.93
C ILE A 275 -7.26 19.27 10.21
N GLU A 276 -6.73 18.05 10.13
CA GLU A 276 -6.65 17.10 11.25
C GLU A 276 -5.85 17.65 12.43
N GLU A 277 -4.72 18.33 12.16
CA GLU A 277 -3.84 18.86 13.19
C GLU A 277 -4.17 20.30 13.66
N ASP A 278 -5.41 20.77 13.43
CA ASP A 278 -5.86 22.14 13.77
C ASP A 278 -4.95 23.21 13.13
N PHE A 279 -4.78 23.13 11.81
CA PHE A 279 -3.96 24.02 10.99
C PHE A 279 -2.52 24.12 11.49
N ALA A 280 -1.85 22.98 11.69
CA ALA A 280 -0.44 22.94 12.05
C ALA A 280 0.43 23.62 10.97
N CYS A 281 1.48 24.34 11.42
CA CYS A 281 2.22 25.22 10.53
C CYS A 281 2.98 24.50 9.42
N ALA A 282 3.51 23.31 9.68
CA ALA A 282 4.29 22.54 8.70
C ALA A 282 3.42 22.08 7.52
N PRO A 283 2.34 21.27 7.71
CA PRO A 283 1.49 20.85 6.60
C PRO A 283 0.79 22.06 5.94
N LEU A 284 0.39 23.08 6.71
CA LEU A 284 -0.21 24.29 6.15
C LEU A 284 0.73 25.02 5.19
N LEU A 285 2.01 25.18 5.56
CA LEU A 285 2.98 25.86 4.70
C LEU A 285 3.29 25.05 3.45
N ASP A 286 3.30 23.73 3.52
CA ASP A 286 3.50 22.86 2.35
C ASP A 286 2.33 22.99 1.37
N VAL A 287 1.08 23.00 1.86
CA VAL A 287 -0.11 23.29 1.05
C VAL A 287 0.03 24.65 0.37
N LEU A 288 0.27 25.70 1.15
CA LEU A 288 0.33 27.07 0.65
C LEU A 288 1.47 27.33 -0.35
N LYS A 289 2.54 26.53 -0.31
CA LYS A 289 3.68 26.63 -1.25
C LYS A 289 3.53 25.72 -2.48
N SER A 290 2.46 24.93 -2.55
CA SER A 290 2.19 24.01 -3.65
C SER A 290 2.03 24.73 -4.99
N PRO A 291 2.57 24.18 -6.10
CA PRO A 291 2.39 24.76 -7.44
C PRO A 291 0.96 24.60 -7.98
N PHE A 292 0.12 23.78 -7.35
CA PHE A 292 -1.26 23.58 -7.77
C PHE A 292 -2.22 24.63 -7.20
N LEU A 293 -1.81 25.41 -6.19
CA LEU A 293 -2.62 26.49 -5.65
C LEU A 293 -2.37 27.81 -6.36
N TYR A 294 -3.47 28.51 -6.68
CA TYR A 294 -3.46 29.87 -7.24
C TYR A 294 -2.54 30.01 -8.45
N SER A 295 -2.94 29.38 -9.56
CA SER A 295 -2.21 29.44 -10.84
C SER A 295 -2.06 30.87 -11.37
N GLU A 296 -3.03 31.74 -11.11
CA GLU A 296 -2.95 33.18 -11.38
C GLU A 296 -2.44 33.93 -10.14
N GLY A 297 -1.36 34.72 -10.28
CA GLY A 297 -0.85 35.55 -9.18
C GLY A 297 0.06 34.82 -8.17
N HIS A 298 0.57 33.63 -8.52
CA HIS A 298 1.41 32.78 -7.67
C HIS A 298 2.58 33.53 -6.97
N ASP A 299 3.25 34.46 -7.63
CA ASP A 299 4.35 35.24 -7.03
C ASP A 299 3.90 36.21 -5.92
N GLU A 300 2.67 36.75 -6.01
CA GLU A 300 2.08 37.56 -4.95
C GLU A 300 1.65 36.67 -3.79
N HIS A 301 1.01 35.53 -4.09
CA HIS A 301 0.64 34.52 -3.09
C HIS A 301 1.86 34.04 -2.29
N LEU A 302 2.93 33.62 -2.95
CA LEU A 302 4.17 33.19 -2.28
C LEU A 302 4.80 34.30 -1.42
N ARG A 303 4.66 35.57 -1.81
CA ARG A 303 5.10 36.70 -0.97
C ARG A 303 4.26 36.82 0.29
N GLN A 304 2.95 36.61 0.20
CA GLN A 304 2.05 36.59 1.36
C GLN A 304 2.35 35.39 2.28
N VAL A 305 2.55 34.20 1.71
CA VAL A 305 2.92 32.99 2.47
C VAL A 305 4.25 33.19 3.21
N ARG A 306 5.27 33.75 2.55
CA ARG A 306 6.55 34.08 3.22
C ARG A 306 6.38 35.03 4.39
N ARG A 307 5.46 35.99 4.28
CA ARG A 307 5.15 36.91 5.39
C ARG A 307 4.42 36.18 6.52
N LEU A 308 3.43 35.35 6.22
CA LEU A 308 2.79 34.51 7.23
C LEU A 308 3.83 33.66 7.98
N GLU A 309 4.72 32.99 7.24
CA GLU A 309 5.79 32.17 7.78
C GLU A 309 6.77 32.95 8.66
N GLN A 310 7.35 34.04 8.14
CA GLN A 310 8.41 34.77 8.83
C GLN A 310 7.89 35.68 9.94
N ASP A 311 6.83 36.43 9.66
CA ASP A 311 6.37 37.50 10.55
C ASP A 311 5.44 37.00 11.66
N ILE A 312 4.72 35.89 11.43
CA ILE A 312 3.74 35.34 12.36
C ILE A 312 4.21 34.01 12.91
N ILE A 313 4.33 32.97 12.07
CA ILE A 313 4.62 31.60 12.51
C ILE A 313 5.96 31.51 13.25
N LEU A 314 7.05 31.93 12.61
CA LEU A 314 8.40 31.83 13.18
C LEU A 314 8.67 32.88 14.26
N HIS A 315 8.22 34.13 14.06
CA HIS A 315 8.50 35.22 14.99
C HIS A 315 7.74 35.09 16.32
N GLU A 316 6.46 34.69 16.26
CA GLU A 316 5.61 34.54 17.44
C GLU A 316 5.59 33.08 17.93
N ASN A 317 6.30 32.17 17.25
CA ASN A 317 6.45 30.75 17.58
C ASN A 317 5.10 30.01 17.71
N ILE A 318 4.24 30.15 16.70
CA ILE A 318 2.89 29.58 16.69
C ILE A 318 2.90 28.25 15.92
N ALA A 319 2.67 27.16 16.63
CA ALA A 319 2.70 25.82 16.05
C ALA A 319 1.43 25.45 15.24
N ARG A 320 0.24 25.95 15.64
CA ARG A 320 -1.05 25.57 15.06
C ARG A 320 -2.18 26.56 15.38
N GLY A 321 -3.29 26.48 14.65
CA GLY A 321 -4.58 27.11 14.90
C GLY A 321 -4.81 28.43 14.17
N LEU A 322 -5.85 28.49 13.32
CA LEU A 322 -6.21 29.69 12.54
C LEU A 322 -6.48 30.91 13.42
N ASP A 323 -7.22 30.74 14.51
CA ASP A 323 -7.56 31.84 15.42
C ASP A 323 -6.32 32.42 16.10
N ARG A 324 -5.31 31.58 16.38
CA ARG A 324 -4.03 32.04 16.92
C ARG A 324 -3.26 32.84 15.87
N TYR A 325 -3.24 32.38 14.62
CA TYR A 325 -2.65 33.16 13.52
C TYR A 325 -3.34 34.51 13.36
N ARG A 326 -4.68 34.56 13.35
CA ARG A 326 -5.47 35.81 13.30
C ARG A 326 -5.16 36.75 14.48
N TYR A 327 -5.14 36.22 15.70
CA TYR A 327 -4.87 37.00 16.91
C TYR A 327 -3.48 37.66 16.88
N HIS A 328 -2.44 36.90 16.53
CA HIS A 328 -1.08 37.44 16.46
C HIS A 328 -0.87 38.35 15.26
N LEU A 329 -1.58 38.12 14.15
CA LEU A 329 -1.61 39.02 13.00
C LEU A 329 -2.12 40.42 13.40
N ASP A 330 -3.24 40.48 14.11
CA ASP A 330 -3.81 41.74 14.60
C ASP A 330 -2.89 42.44 15.60
N ARG A 331 -2.32 41.67 16.55
CA ARG A 331 -1.42 42.20 17.57
C ARG A 331 -0.13 42.75 16.97
N ARG A 332 0.43 42.09 15.96
CA ARG A 332 1.63 42.56 15.23
C ARG A 332 1.33 43.85 14.47
N SER A 333 0.20 43.90 13.76
CA SER A 333 -0.23 45.10 13.04
C SER A 333 -0.42 46.30 13.98
N ALA A 334 -0.94 46.07 15.20
CA ALA A 334 -1.09 47.15 16.19
C ALA A 334 0.25 47.68 16.72
N ARG A 335 1.30 46.83 16.78
CA ARG A 335 2.64 47.20 17.23
C ARG A 335 3.48 47.88 16.15
N LEU A 336 3.22 47.56 14.88
CA LEU A 336 4.01 48.01 13.72
C LEU A 336 3.08 48.65 12.67
N PRO A 337 2.76 49.95 12.78
CA PRO A 337 1.91 50.64 11.80
C PRO A 337 2.50 50.64 10.37
N ALA A 338 3.82 50.50 10.25
CA ALA A 338 4.53 50.39 8.98
C ALA A 338 4.34 49.04 8.26
N TRP A 339 3.75 48.04 8.91
CA TRP A 339 3.54 46.71 8.34
C TRP A 339 2.41 46.68 7.27
N GLY A 340 1.65 47.78 7.19
CA GLY A 340 0.74 48.13 6.10
C GLY A 340 -0.61 47.41 6.17
N GLU A 341 -1.70 48.18 6.18
CA GLU A 341 -3.08 47.67 6.24
C GLU A 341 -3.42 46.69 5.11
N VAL A 342 -2.86 46.94 3.92
CA VAL A 342 -3.04 46.08 2.74
C VAL A 342 -2.55 44.65 3.00
N SER A 343 -1.42 44.51 3.67
CA SER A 343 -0.81 43.22 3.99
C SER A 343 -1.62 42.44 5.01
N LYS A 344 -2.12 43.16 6.01
CA LYS A 344 -2.98 42.62 7.06
C LYS A 344 -4.27 42.09 6.43
N GLN A 345 -4.89 42.86 5.55
CA GLN A 345 -6.10 42.48 4.84
C GLN A 345 -5.87 41.26 3.95
N ALA A 346 -4.75 41.21 3.23
CA ALA A 346 -4.40 40.06 2.40
C ALA A 346 -4.22 38.78 3.24
N LEU A 347 -3.51 38.85 4.37
CA LEU A 347 -3.32 37.70 5.25
C LEU A 347 -4.61 37.26 5.95
N HIS A 348 -5.46 38.18 6.38
CA HIS A 348 -6.81 37.84 6.88
C HIS A 348 -7.66 37.21 5.78
N GLY A 349 -7.57 37.70 4.55
CA GLY A 349 -8.23 37.11 3.39
C GLY A 349 -7.80 35.66 3.16
N LEU A 350 -6.49 35.41 3.16
CA LEU A 350 -5.92 34.06 3.03
C LEU A 350 -6.41 33.14 4.15
N LEU A 351 -6.34 33.57 5.41
CA LEU A 351 -6.79 32.76 6.56
C LEU A 351 -8.31 32.48 6.51
N ASN A 352 -9.11 33.44 6.05
CA ASN A 352 -10.56 33.24 5.87
C ASN A 352 -10.87 32.26 4.75
N GLN A 353 -10.10 32.29 3.66
CA GLN A 353 -10.27 31.34 2.57
C GLN A 353 -9.92 29.91 3.02
N LEU A 354 -8.85 29.74 3.81
CA LEU A 354 -8.51 28.44 4.39
C LEU A 354 -9.60 27.91 5.31
N ASP A 355 -10.20 28.78 6.13
CA ASP A 355 -11.32 28.45 7.01
C ASP A 355 -12.55 28.00 6.21
N GLN A 356 -12.88 28.74 5.14
CA GLN A 356 -13.97 28.39 4.22
C GLN A 356 -13.72 27.07 3.50
N ALA A 357 -12.51 26.87 2.99
CA ALA A 357 -12.11 25.63 2.32
C ALA A 357 -12.15 24.42 3.26
N ALA A 358 -11.83 24.58 4.55
CA ALA A 358 -11.88 23.48 5.51
C ALA A 358 -13.30 23.15 5.99
N SER A 359 -14.26 24.09 5.88
CA SER A 359 -15.60 23.96 6.44
C SER A 359 -16.36 22.68 5.99
N PRO A 360 -16.34 22.26 4.71
CA PRO A 360 -16.98 21.02 4.29
C PRO A 360 -16.42 19.79 5.01
N LEU A 361 -15.09 19.71 5.14
CA LEU A 361 -14.40 18.57 5.75
C LEU A 361 -14.56 18.55 7.27
N LEU A 362 -14.48 19.70 7.93
CA LEU A 362 -14.72 19.81 9.38
C LEU A 362 -16.12 19.35 9.78
N SER A 363 -17.12 19.54 8.92
CA SER A 363 -18.50 19.13 9.19
C SER A 363 -18.72 17.62 9.23
N ILE A 364 -17.82 16.85 8.61
CA ILE A 364 -17.91 15.39 8.48
C ILE A 364 -16.83 14.63 9.25
N ILE A 365 -15.88 15.33 9.90
CA ILE A 365 -14.80 14.69 10.69
C ILE A 365 -15.32 14.08 11.98
N GLU A 366 -16.36 14.66 12.60
CA GLU A 366 -16.81 14.24 13.94
C GLU A 366 -17.69 12.98 13.94
N ALA A 367 -18.17 12.52 12.78
CA ALA A 367 -19.12 11.42 12.67
C ALA A 367 -18.78 10.45 11.51
N PRO A 368 -19.21 9.18 11.60
CA PRO A 368 -19.04 8.25 10.49
C PRO A 368 -19.99 8.62 9.33
N HIS A 369 -19.39 8.92 8.18
CA HIS A 369 -20.11 9.20 6.93
C HIS A 369 -19.77 8.17 5.83
N PRO A 370 -20.68 7.94 4.87
CA PRO A 370 -20.37 7.20 3.65
C PRO A 370 -19.17 7.80 2.91
N VAL A 371 -18.38 6.93 2.24
CA VAL A 371 -17.21 7.36 1.45
C VAL A 371 -17.57 8.39 0.37
N GLY A 372 -18.76 8.30 -0.22
CA GLY A 372 -19.23 9.27 -1.21
C GLY A 372 -19.28 10.69 -0.66
N ASP A 373 -19.81 10.86 0.55
CA ASP A 373 -19.94 12.18 1.21
C ASP A 373 -18.57 12.78 1.52
N PHE A 374 -17.58 11.95 1.89
CA PHE A 374 -16.19 12.38 2.08
C PHE A 374 -15.55 12.87 0.78
N LEU A 375 -15.77 12.16 -0.34
CA LEU A 375 -15.24 12.56 -1.63
C LEU A 375 -15.88 13.86 -2.13
N ASP A 376 -17.18 14.03 -1.91
CA ASP A 376 -17.89 15.26 -2.27
C ASP A 376 -17.41 16.46 -1.45
N ALA A 377 -17.23 16.27 -0.14
CA ALA A 377 -16.68 17.31 0.75
C ALA A 377 -15.22 17.65 0.41
N LEU A 378 -14.40 16.65 0.06
CA LEU A 378 -13.02 16.88 -0.39
C LEU A 378 -12.98 17.68 -1.69
N ASN A 379 -13.81 17.33 -2.67
CA ASN A 379 -13.89 18.09 -3.93
C ASN A 379 -14.31 19.55 -3.68
N ALA A 380 -15.37 19.77 -2.89
CA ALA A 380 -15.82 21.11 -2.53
C ALA A 380 -14.75 21.91 -1.77
N SER A 381 -13.98 21.24 -0.90
CA SER A 381 -12.87 21.84 -0.17
C SER A 381 -11.73 22.29 -1.08
N LEU A 382 -11.36 21.46 -2.07
CA LEU A 382 -10.29 21.76 -3.02
C LEU A 382 -10.67 22.87 -4.00
N ASP A 383 -11.91 22.88 -4.47
CA ASP A 383 -12.45 23.94 -5.32
C ASP A 383 -12.35 25.30 -4.62
N GLU A 384 -12.71 25.37 -3.34
CA GLU A 384 -12.64 26.61 -2.54
C GLU A 384 -11.19 27.00 -2.19
N LEU A 385 -10.29 26.01 -2.06
CA LEU A 385 -8.85 26.22 -1.87
C LEU A 385 -8.17 26.77 -3.15
N GLY A 386 -8.80 26.61 -4.31
CA GLY A 386 -8.29 27.03 -5.62
C GLY A 386 -7.28 26.06 -6.24
N ALA A 387 -7.46 24.75 -5.98
CA ALA A 387 -6.61 23.64 -6.43
C ALA A 387 -7.13 22.93 -7.68
#